data_AF-A0A5C5XKV5-F1
#
_entry.id   AF-A0A5C5XKV5-F1
#
_cell.length_a   1.000
_cell.length_b   1.000
_cell.length_c   1.000
_cell.angle_alpha   90.00
_cell.angle_beta   90.00
_cell.angle_gamma   90.00
#
_symmetry.space_group_name_H-M   'P 1'
#
loop_
_entity.id
_entity.type
_entity.pdbx_description
1 polymer ?
#
loop_
_entity_poly.entity_id
_entity_poly.type
_entity_poly.pdbx_seq_one_letter_code
_entity_poly.pdbx_strand_id
1 'polypeptide(L)' 'MKYVVYGLVVLLLVIHQDFWLWDNNTLIFGFMPIGLFYHACISLAAAATWYLATIFCWPAELTYDDPVTTPEKTGGDA' A
#
# COMPACT_ATOMS: atom_id res chain seq x y z
N MET A 1 -7.85 -10.38 6.82
CA MET A 1 -7.03 -9.15 6.84
C MET A 1 -7.00 -8.44 5.49
N LYS A 2 -6.72 -9.11 4.36
CA LYS A 2 -6.75 -8.52 3.01
C LYS A 2 -7.97 -7.64 2.66
N TYR A 3 -9.19 -8.07 3.01
CA TYR A 3 -10.39 -7.26 2.80
C TYR A 3 -10.43 -5.95 3.60
N VAL A 4 -9.78 -5.91 4.77
CA VAL A 4 -9.65 -4.69 5.59
C VAL A 4 -8.74 -3.69 4.88
N VAL A 5 -7.63 -4.17 4.31
CA VAL A 5 -6.71 -3.33 3.54
C VAL A 5 -7.40 -2.76 2.31
N TYR A 6 -8.17 -3.57 1.56
CA TYR A 6 -8.96 -3.08 0.43
C TYR A 6 -10.01 -2.03 0.85
N GLY A 7 -10.70 -2.27 1.96
CA GLY A 7 -11.64 -1.29 2.53
C GLY A 7 -10.96 0.03 2.91
N LEU A 8 -9.77 -0.02 3.53
CA LEU A 8 -8.99 1.17 3.87
C LEU A 8 -8.54 1.95 2.64
N VAL A 9 -8.12 1.27 1.57
CA VAL A 9 -7.73 1.91 0.31
C VAL A 9 -8.92 2.65 -0.31
N VAL A 10 -10.09 2.00 -0.39
CA VAL A 10 -11.30 2.63 -0.93
C VAL A 10 -11.73 3.82 -0.05
N LEU A 11 -11.70 3.66 1.27
CA LEU A 11 -12.01 4.73 2.22
C LEU A 11 -11.10 5.95 2.03
N LEU A 12 -9.78 5.72 1.94
CA LEU A 12 -8.81 6.77 1.68
C LEU A 12 -9.07 7.48 0.36
N LEU A 13 -9.43 6.74 -0.70
CA LEU A 13 -9.77 7.28 -2.01
C LEU A 13 -10.96 8.25 -1.96
N VAL A 14 -12.01 7.89 -1.23
CA VAL A 14 -13.21 8.74 -1.06
C VAL A 14 -12.89 9.99 -0.25
N ILE A 15 -12.17 9.82 0.86
CA ILE A 15 -11.78 10.92 1.77
C ILE A 15 -10.78 11.86 1.07
N HIS A 16 -9.97 11.37 0.13
CA HIS A 16 -9.01 12.17 -0.62
C HIS A 16 -9.63 13.18 -1.60
N GLN A 17 -10.89 13.00 -2.02
CA GLN A 17 -11.54 13.96 -2.92
C GLN A 17 -11.78 15.35 -2.30
N ASP A 18 -11.69 15.48 -0.97
CA ASP A 18 -11.75 16.73 -0.20
C ASP A 18 -12.63 17.86 -0.79
N PHE A 19 -13.94 17.62 -0.88
CA PHE A 19 -14.91 18.65 -1.31
C PHE A 19 -15.40 19.57 -0.18
N TRP A 20 -15.07 19.22 1.05
CA TRP A 20 -15.65 19.78 2.28
C TRP A 20 -14.77 20.87 2.88
N LEU A 21 -13.46 20.67 2.91
CA LEU A 21 -12.50 21.63 3.48
C LEU A 21 -11.95 22.61 2.43
N TRP A 22 -12.37 22.48 1.17
CA TRP A 22 -11.88 23.29 0.05
C TRP A 22 -12.03 24.80 0.28
N ASP A 23 -13.13 25.25 0.89
CA ASP A 23 -13.38 26.68 1.14
C ASP A 23 -13.06 27.10 2.59
N ASN A 24 -12.46 26.19 3.37
CA ASN A 24 -12.20 26.43 4.79
C ASN A 24 -10.79 26.97 5.02
N ASN A 25 -10.69 28.29 5.24
CA ASN A 25 -9.44 28.99 5.52
C ASN A 25 -9.01 28.96 7.00
N THR A 26 -9.57 28.06 7.81
CA THR A 26 -9.17 27.94 9.22
C THR A 26 -7.69 27.56 9.30
N LEU A 27 -6.92 28.39 10.01
CA LEU A 27 -5.51 28.17 10.26
C LEU A 27 -5.35 27.34 11.54
N ILE A 28 -4.66 26.21 11.41
CA ILE A 28 -4.21 25.36 12.51
C ILE A 28 -2.76 25.68 12.81
N PHE A 29 -2.43 25.66 14.11
CA PHE A 29 -1.13 26.10 14.64
C PHE A 29 -0.74 27.55 14.26
N GLY A 30 -1.70 28.35 13.76
CA GLY A 30 -1.48 29.75 13.37
C GLY A 30 -0.78 29.96 12.01
N PHE A 31 -0.42 28.90 11.28
CA PHE A 31 0.28 29.03 9.98
C PHE A 31 -0.18 28.05 8.89
N MET A 32 -0.82 26.95 9.24
CA MET A 32 -1.17 25.88 8.29
C MET A 32 -2.66 25.93 7.96
N PRO A 33 -3.08 25.95 6.69
CA PRO A 33 -4.48 25.79 6.32
C PRO A 33 -5.00 24.40 6.71
N ILE A 34 -6.24 24.31 7.16
CA ILE A 34 -6.83 23.05 7.61
C ILE A 34 -6.94 22.00 6.50
N GLY A 35 -7.18 22.41 5.25
CA GLY A 35 -7.15 21.52 4.09
C GLY A 35 -5.77 20.88 3.88
N LEU A 36 -4.68 21.63 4.10
CA LEU A 36 -3.32 21.11 3.95
C LEU A 36 -2.98 20.04 5.01
N PHE A 37 -3.34 20.30 6.27
CA PHE A 37 -3.14 19.32 7.33
C PHE A 37 -3.98 18.07 7.13
N TYR A 38 -5.23 18.23 6.68
CA TYR A 38 -6.09 17.11 6.34
C TYR A 38 -5.42 16.21 5.28
N HIS A 39 -4.87 16.81 4.22
CA HIS A 39 -4.11 16.08 3.20
C HIS A 39 -2.82 15.44 3.75
N ALA A 40 -2.14 16.09 4.69
CA ALA A 40 -0.97 15.51 5.35
C ALA A 40 -1.36 14.26 6.18
N CYS A 41 -2.47 14.32 6.91
CA CYS A 41 -3.01 13.18 7.64
C CYS A 41 -3.41 12.03 6.71
N ILE A 42 -4.06 12.32 5.57
CA ILE A 42 -4.39 11.31 4.56
C ILE A 42 -3.12 10.66 4.01
N SER A 43 -2.07 11.44 3.75
CA SER A 43 -0.78 10.92 3.26
C SER A 43 -0.14 9.95 4.27
N LEU A 44 -0.18 10.28 5.56
CA LEU A 44 0.29 9.40 6.63
C LEU A 44 -0.56 8.12 6.73
N ALA A 45 -1.89 8.25 6.62
CA ALA A 45 -2.80 7.11 6.64
C ALA A 45 -2.61 6.20 5.41
N ALA A 46 -2.31 6.76 4.24
CA ALA A 46 -1.97 6.02 3.04
C ALA A 46 -0.66 5.24 3.20
N ALA A 47 0.38 5.86 3.76
CA ALA A 47 1.64 5.18 4.07
C ALA A 47 1.42 4.01 5.05
N ALA A 48 0.64 4.21 6.12
CA ALA A 48 0.29 3.17 7.07
C ALA A 48 -0.52 2.03 6.42
N THR A 49 -1.48 2.38 5.54
CA THR A 49 -2.26 1.38 4.80
C THR A 49 -1.37 0.56 3.87
N TRP A 50 -0.39 1.19 3.20
CA TRP A 50 0.56 0.47 2.37
C TRP A 50 1.44 -0.47 3.20
N TYR A 51 1.93 -0.02 4.36
CA TYR A 51 2.66 -0.87 5.30
C TYR A 51 1.83 -2.07 5.78
N LEU A 52 0.55 -1.89 6.08
CA LEU A 52 -0.34 -3.01 6.43
C LEU A 52 -0.53 -3.95 5.23
N ALA A 53 -0.59 -3.43 4.01
CA ALA A 53 -0.71 -4.26 2.82
C ALA A 53 0.55 -5.11 2.58
N THR A 54 1.76 -4.59 2.87
CA THR A 54 2.99 -5.41 2.74
C THR A 54 3.02 -6.56 3.75
N ILE A 55 2.43 -6.39 4.93
CA ILE A 55 2.35 -7.46 5.94
C ILE A 55 1.27 -8.49 5.60
N PHE A 56 0.09 -8.02 5.16
CA PHE A 56 -1.11 -8.88 5.07
C PHE A 56 -1.48 -9.34 3.66
N CYS A 57 -1.04 -8.62 2.63
CA CYS A 57 -1.37 -8.92 1.23
C CYS A 57 -0.17 -9.44 0.44
N TRP A 58 1.06 -9.22 0.91
CA TRP A 58 2.24 -9.83 0.30
C TRP A 58 2.34 -11.31 0.69
N PRO A 59 2.28 -12.25 -0.26
CA PRO A 59 2.47 -13.67 0.05
C PRO A 59 3.92 -13.93 0.47
N ALA A 60 4.12 -14.61 1.61
CA ALA A 60 5.44 -15.03 2.07
C ALA A 60 6.01 -16.20 1.23
N GLU A 61 5.13 -16.91 0.52
CA GLU A 61 5.48 -17.97 -0.43
C GLU A 61 5.85 -17.35 -1.78
N LEU A 62 6.93 -16.56 -1.80
CA LEU A 62 7.74 -16.41 -3.00
C LEU A 62 8.76 -17.56 -3.02
N THR A 63 8.24 -18.78 -2.99
CA THR A 63 9.04 -19.98 -3.22
C THR A 63 9.46 -19.93 -4.68
N TYR A 64 10.77 -19.74 -4.93
CA TYR A 64 11.38 -20.13 -6.18
C TYR A 64 11.36 -21.67 -6.23
N ASP A 65 10.23 -22.25 -6.59
CA ASP A 65 10.18 -23.65 -7.04
C ASP A 65 10.46 -23.65 -8.54
N ASP A 66 11.74 -23.49 -8.87
CA ASP A 66 12.28 -24.15 -10.03
C ASP A 66 13.57 -24.83 -9.55
N PRO A 67 13.52 -26.07 -9.03
CA PRO A 67 14.69 -26.91 -9.15
C PRO A 67 14.96 -26.98 -10.65
N VAL A 68 16.00 -26.28 -11.12
CA VAL A 68 16.56 -26.55 -12.44
C VAL A 68 16.95 -28.02 -12.39
N THR A 69 16.05 -28.87 -12.86
CA THR A 69 16.29 -30.26 -13.16
C THR A 69 17.34 -30.22 -14.26
N THR A 70 18.60 -30.18 -13.85
CA THR A 70 19.72 -30.47 -14.73
C THR A 70 19.45 -31.90 -15.16
N PRO A 71 19.10 -32.17 -16.43
CA PRO A 71 18.94 -33.55 -16.86
C PRO A 71 20.28 -34.23 -16.60
N GLU A 72 20.25 -35.26 -15.76
CA GLU A 72 21.36 -36.19 -15.60
C GLU A 72 21.72 -36.66 -17.02
N LYS A 73 22.95 -36.35 -17.45
CA LYS A 73 23.46 -36.82 -18.73
C LYS A 73 23.74 -38.31 -18.60
N THR A 74 22.69 -39.11 -18.67
CA THR A 74 22.78 -40.56 -18.80
C THR A 74 22.89 -40.90 -20.29
N GLY A 75 24.04 -41.46 -20.69
CA GLY A 75 24.20 -42.20 -21.94
C GLY A 75 25.24 -41.63 -22.90
N GLY A 76 26.08 -42.52 -23.45
CA GLY A 76 26.96 -42.20 -24.58
C GLY A 76 28.39 -42.71 -24.47
N ASP A 77 28.58 -43.99 -24.14
CA ASP A 77 29.39 -44.94 -24.90
C ASP A 77 30.45 -44.35 -25.87
N ALA A 78 31.72 -44.55 -25.53
CA ALA A 78 32.85 -44.69 -26.46
C ALA A 78 33.93 -45.59 -25.83
#